data_AF-A0A0C9VZR5-F1
#
_entry.id   AF-A0A0C9VZR5-F1
#
_cell.length_a   1.000
_cell.length_b   1.000
_cell.length_c   1.000
_cell.angle_alpha   90.00
_cell.angle_beta   90.00
_cell.angle_gamma   90.00
#
_symmetry.space_group_name_H-M   'P 1'
#
loop_
_entity.id
_entity.type
_entity.pdbx_description
1 polymer ?
#
loop_
_entity_poly.entity_id
_entity_poly.type
_entity_poly.pdbx_seq_one_letter_code
_entity_poly.pdbx_strand_id
1 'polypeptide(L)'
;MLLQLEVKYEIRRLCITVMLAFLQTYPTLALKILRQQLDIVATLAGSLNYSMEDPLFSRMRDFLDIAFTQYEVAGLFWLLSKQGRLSEEFFVMLHQVVNHTQNKANQQGESLRDSIVRDTLSKVAANINDTATPDALYNLERYVTVCYHELYPSALMQHIGLRMTAIARQTADLHTSGSYYKGFDPNPLLLMAAIIIQHNESGRSELLSHIETLLRVALTRFNVTTETLKRLLALPNTTHGQADASIIKSNPMASVVLDVLSESLKGKTRASSATLVSILELMTTSDLRRSSFHNPSVLLIAQDAILYLSYPIYRESYGQTEFSASLAAAKLISIASQEQPSILRSALGDSRSPATVRVWNLLAIAVLETADEELARIMVSFIPQFVSVYSASLRIPSPLAGNDTAALNVNHAFASIKLWILLTRKLYSSEAQRVTMALGADNVERMIWNELWPPFERLFVQALGENSNGEKPPVFTFICSCVSDIMLFLRQARSVIALDTSSHVSILNTLRASSYGEGPGAKFTRAERSISEMPSEIPFDVLITQARQDVLTAEKLQVLDSRRQAGYEKRREYIDRNRPPIKNFRNPSQ
;
A
#
# COMPACT_ATOMS: atom_id res chain seq x y z
N MET A 1 36.63 -23.03 -11.46
CA MET A 1 37.45 -23.50 -10.33
C MET A 1 38.91 -23.03 -10.43
N LEU A 2 39.70 -23.39 -11.45
CA LEU A 2 41.10 -22.90 -11.58
C LEU A 2 41.23 -21.38 -11.73
N LEU A 3 40.31 -20.72 -12.45
CA LEU A 3 40.29 -19.27 -12.64
C LEU A 3 40.00 -18.46 -11.36
N GLN A 4 39.42 -19.09 -10.34
CA GLN A 4 39.09 -18.46 -9.05
C GLN A 4 40.20 -18.62 -8.02
N LEU A 5 41.23 -19.42 -8.30
CA LEU A 5 42.40 -19.58 -7.45
C LEU A 5 43.43 -18.48 -7.78
N GLU A 6 44.30 -18.15 -6.82
CA GLU A 6 45.46 -17.26 -7.02
C GLU A 6 46.54 -17.95 -7.88
N VAL A 7 46.21 -18.18 -9.15
CA VAL A 7 47.10 -18.80 -10.12
C VAL A 7 47.78 -17.74 -10.97
N LYS A 8 48.98 -18.05 -11.48
CA LYS A 8 49.75 -17.18 -12.39
C LYS A 8 48.89 -16.68 -13.56
N TYR A 9 49.14 -15.44 -13.95
CA TYR A 9 48.38 -14.70 -14.95
C TYR A 9 48.28 -15.43 -16.31
N GLU A 10 49.34 -16.10 -16.74
CA GLU A 10 49.41 -16.86 -17.99
C GLU A 10 48.47 -18.07 -17.97
N ILE A 11 48.30 -18.70 -16.81
CA ILE A 11 47.41 -19.85 -16.64
C ILE A 11 45.96 -19.39 -16.73
N ARG A 12 45.63 -18.23 -16.13
CA ARG A 12 44.30 -17.62 -16.28
C ARG A 12 43.99 -17.32 -17.75
N ARG A 13 44.96 -16.78 -18.49
CA ARG A 13 44.83 -16.51 -19.92
C ARG A 13 44.64 -17.78 -20.75
N LEU A 14 45.39 -18.83 -20.46
CA LEU A 14 45.23 -20.13 -21.12
C LEU A 14 43.83 -20.71 -20.87
N CYS A 15 43.33 -20.65 -19.63
CA CYS A 15 42.00 -21.13 -19.29
C CYS A 15 40.90 -20.45 -20.10
N ILE A 16 40.92 -19.11 -20.23
CA ILE A 16 39.92 -18.39 -21.04
C ILE A 16 40.03 -18.76 -22.52
N THR A 17 41.26 -18.94 -23.03
CA THR A 17 41.48 -19.35 -24.42
C THR A 17 40.91 -20.75 -24.68
N VAL A 18 41.09 -21.69 -23.74
CA VAL A 18 40.51 -23.03 -23.81
C VAL A 18 38.99 -22.97 -23.74
N MET A 19 38.41 -22.13 -22.87
CA MET A 19 36.96 -21.92 -22.81
C MET A 19 36.40 -21.39 -24.14
N LEU A 20 37.09 -20.44 -24.75
CA LEU A 20 36.71 -19.85 -26.04
C LEU A 20 36.80 -20.87 -27.18
N ALA A 21 37.89 -21.66 -27.24
CA ALA A 21 38.01 -22.74 -28.21
C ALA A 21 36.93 -23.82 -28.02
N PHE A 22 36.59 -24.14 -26.76
CA PHE A 22 35.54 -25.10 -26.46
C PHE A 22 34.15 -24.60 -26.89
N LEU A 23 33.86 -23.31 -26.66
CA LEU A 23 32.63 -22.65 -27.06
C LEU A 23 32.40 -22.72 -28.59
N GLN A 24 33.46 -22.46 -29.35
CA GLN A 24 33.43 -22.50 -30.82
C GLN A 24 33.32 -23.91 -31.38
N THR A 25 33.99 -24.89 -30.74
CA THR A 25 34.10 -26.26 -31.26
C THR A 25 32.92 -27.15 -30.87
N TYR A 26 32.37 -26.98 -29.66
CA TYR A 26 31.30 -27.82 -29.11
C TYR A 26 30.14 -26.99 -28.53
N PRO A 27 29.35 -26.31 -29.37
CA PRO A 27 28.41 -25.30 -28.89
C PRO A 27 27.31 -25.89 -27.97
N THR A 28 26.73 -27.02 -28.36
CA THR A 28 25.66 -27.67 -27.60
C THR A 28 26.09 -28.14 -26.20
N LEU A 29 27.35 -28.56 -26.05
CA LEU A 29 27.91 -28.94 -24.76
C LEU A 29 28.32 -27.72 -23.94
N ALA A 30 28.91 -26.71 -24.58
CA ALA A 30 29.31 -25.47 -23.94
C ALA A 30 28.13 -24.76 -23.26
N LEU A 31 26.96 -24.74 -23.90
CA LEU A 31 25.75 -24.11 -23.34
C LEU A 31 25.37 -24.63 -21.93
N LYS A 32 25.65 -25.92 -21.62
CA LYS A 32 25.32 -26.52 -20.31
C LYS A 32 26.13 -25.95 -19.16
N ILE A 33 27.36 -25.50 -19.43
CA ILE A 33 28.29 -24.95 -18.43
C ILE A 33 28.50 -23.44 -18.59
N LEU A 34 27.88 -22.84 -19.61
CA LEU A 34 28.14 -21.47 -20.03
C LEU A 34 27.82 -20.44 -18.94
N ARG A 35 26.75 -20.63 -18.15
CA ARG A 35 26.47 -19.73 -17.02
C ARG A 35 27.62 -19.70 -16.03
N GLN A 36 28.09 -20.87 -15.57
CA GLN A 36 29.19 -20.94 -14.61
C GLN A 36 30.45 -20.30 -15.17
N GLN A 37 30.72 -20.48 -16.47
CA GLN A 37 31.84 -19.84 -17.13
C GLN A 37 31.68 -18.31 -17.17
N LEU A 38 30.50 -17.80 -17.50
CA LEU A 38 30.21 -16.36 -17.53
C LEU A 38 30.32 -15.72 -16.14
N ASP A 39 29.81 -16.38 -15.09
CA ASP A 39 29.91 -15.87 -13.71
C ASP A 39 31.38 -15.83 -13.25
N ILE A 40 32.16 -16.87 -13.56
CA ILE A 40 33.61 -16.90 -13.26
C ILE A 40 34.36 -15.81 -14.01
N VAL A 41 34.00 -15.56 -15.27
CA VAL A 41 34.63 -14.53 -16.09
C VAL A 41 34.25 -13.12 -15.61
N ALA A 42 32.98 -12.89 -15.25
CA ALA A 42 32.51 -11.61 -14.72
C ALA A 42 33.14 -11.27 -13.36
N THR A 43 33.23 -12.24 -12.45
CA THR A 43 33.90 -12.07 -11.15
C THR A 43 35.39 -11.81 -11.30
N LEU A 44 36.06 -12.49 -12.23
CA LEU A 44 37.47 -12.24 -12.53
C LEU A 44 37.67 -10.86 -13.16
N ALA A 45 36.78 -10.42 -14.05
CA ALA A 45 36.79 -9.07 -14.60
C ALA A 45 36.66 -7.98 -13.51
N GLY A 46 35.77 -8.19 -12.54
CA GLY A 46 35.64 -7.31 -11.36
C GLY A 46 36.94 -7.24 -10.54
N SER A 47 37.62 -8.37 -10.35
CA SER A 47 38.90 -8.42 -9.61
C SER A 47 40.05 -7.65 -10.31
N LEU A 48 39.94 -7.44 -11.63
CA LEU A 48 40.89 -6.67 -12.42
C LEU A 48 40.49 -5.19 -12.59
N ASN A 49 39.48 -4.72 -11.85
CA ASN A 49 38.93 -3.36 -11.94
C ASN A 49 38.57 -2.93 -13.37
N TYR A 50 38.19 -3.87 -14.23
CA TYR A 50 37.78 -3.60 -15.61
C TYR A 50 38.81 -2.82 -16.44
N SER A 51 40.11 -3.03 -16.20
CA SER A 51 41.17 -2.35 -16.95
C SER A 51 41.16 -2.74 -18.43
N MET A 52 40.85 -1.77 -19.30
CA MET A 52 40.80 -1.96 -20.75
C MET A 52 42.17 -2.25 -21.39
N GLU A 53 43.25 -1.91 -20.70
CA GLU A 53 44.63 -2.15 -21.15
C GLU A 53 45.10 -3.57 -20.84
N ASP A 54 44.36 -4.31 -20.02
CA ASP A 54 44.71 -5.66 -19.61
C ASP A 54 44.37 -6.68 -20.74
N PRO A 55 45.36 -7.42 -21.29
CA PRO A 55 45.12 -8.38 -22.37
C PRO A 55 44.31 -9.60 -21.92
N LEU A 56 44.28 -9.93 -20.62
CA LEU A 56 43.39 -10.94 -20.05
C LEU A 56 41.95 -10.44 -20.10
N PHE A 57 41.73 -9.17 -19.77
CA PHE A 57 40.42 -8.54 -19.86
C PHE A 57 39.89 -8.52 -21.30
N SER A 58 40.74 -8.18 -22.29
CA SER A 58 40.36 -8.26 -23.71
C SER A 58 39.88 -9.66 -24.10
N ARG A 59 40.55 -10.73 -23.63
CA ARG A 59 40.14 -12.12 -23.93
C ARG A 59 38.84 -12.52 -23.25
N MET A 60 38.60 -12.03 -22.04
CA MET A 60 37.33 -12.22 -21.35
C MET A 60 36.18 -11.55 -22.11
N ARG A 61 36.39 -10.31 -22.60
CA ARG A 61 35.42 -9.61 -23.45
C ARG A 61 35.15 -10.37 -24.74
N ASP A 62 36.18 -10.86 -25.43
CA ASP A 62 36.03 -11.64 -26.66
C ASP A 62 35.23 -12.95 -26.41
N PHE A 63 35.43 -13.59 -25.25
CA PHE A 63 34.64 -14.76 -24.85
C PHE A 63 33.14 -14.43 -24.71
N LEU A 64 32.80 -13.30 -24.07
CA LEU A 64 31.40 -12.85 -23.98
C LEU A 64 30.83 -12.47 -25.35
N ASP A 65 31.58 -11.74 -26.19
CA ASP A 65 31.15 -11.35 -27.54
C ASP A 65 30.78 -12.60 -28.36
N ILE A 66 31.67 -13.60 -28.37
CA ILE A 66 31.45 -14.85 -29.09
C ILE A 66 30.27 -15.62 -28.50
N ALA A 67 30.12 -15.69 -27.17
CA ALA A 67 28.98 -16.36 -26.55
C ALA A 67 27.65 -15.72 -26.95
N PHE A 68 27.54 -14.39 -26.85
CA PHE A 68 26.30 -13.71 -27.14
C PHE A 68 25.95 -13.71 -28.64
N THR A 69 26.94 -13.59 -29.52
CA THR A 69 26.73 -13.69 -30.98
C THR A 69 26.39 -15.11 -31.42
N GLN A 70 27.03 -16.13 -30.85
CA GLN A 70 26.80 -17.53 -31.23
C GLN A 70 25.45 -18.08 -30.73
N TYR A 71 24.97 -17.64 -29.57
CA TYR A 71 23.70 -18.06 -28.98
C TYR A 71 22.60 -16.99 -29.04
N GLU A 72 22.73 -16.04 -29.96
CA GLU A 72 21.79 -14.94 -30.14
C GLU A 72 20.36 -15.47 -30.38
N VAL A 73 20.19 -16.35 -31.37
CA VAL A 73 18.89 -16.96 -31.75
C VAL A 73 18.36 -17.91 -30.67
N ALA A 74 19.26 -18.53 -29.90
CA ALA A 74 18.90 -19.44 -28.82
C ALA A 74 18.36 -18.69 -27.59
N GLY A 75 18.55 -17.37 -27.51
CA GLY A 75 18.14 -16.55 -26.38
C GLY A 75 19.01 -16.78 -25.16
N LEU A 76 20.33 -16.63 -25.30
CA LEU A 76 21.28 -16.84 -24.20
C LEU A 76 20.88 -16.08 -22.94
N PHE A 77 20.48 -14.81 -23.07
CA PHE A 77 20.11 -13.98 -21.93
C PHE A 77 18.90 -14.53 -21.16
N TRP A 78 17.89 -15.04 -21.88
CA TRP A 78 16.75 -15.74 -21.30
C TRP A 78 17.18 -17.03 -20.59
N LEU A 79 18.06 -17.83 -21.22
CA LEU A 79 18.59 -19.08 -20.64
C LEU A 79 19.39 -18.83 -19.36
N LEU A 80 20.17 -17.75 -19.29
CA LEU A 80 20.88 -17.35 -18.08
C LEU A 80 19.90 -16.95 -16.98
N SER A 81 18.87 -16.19 -17.35
CA SER A 81 17.82 -15.76 -16.42
C SER A 81 17.01 -16.92 -15.85
N LYS A 82 16.86 -18.04 -16.57
CA LYS A 82 16.21 -19.26 -16.06
C LYS A 82 16.88 -19.84 -14.84
N GLN A 83 18.17 -19.57 -14.67
CA GLN A 83 18.94 -20.14 -13.59
C GLN A 83 19.04 -19.16 -12.39
N GLY A 84 18.46 -17.96 -12.50
CA GLY A 84 18.31 -16.97 -11.42
C GLY A 84 18.78 -15.56 -11.81
N ARG A 85 18.91 -14.70 -10.81
CA ARG A 85 19.40 -13.32 -10.98
C ARG A 85 20.89 -13.29 -11.32
N LEU A 86 21.27 -12.34 -12.18
CA LEU A 86 22.66 -12.13 -12.60
C LEU A 86 23.36 -11.12 -11.68
N SER A 87 24.68 -11.23 -11.57
CA SER A 87 25.47 -10.35 -10.68
C SER A 87 25.68 -8.96 -11.30
N GLU A 88 25.97 -7.95 -10.48
CA GLU A 88 26.23 -6.59 -10.99
C GLU A 88 27.48 -6.55 -11.88
N GLU A 89 28.51 -7.33 -11.53
CA GLU A 89 29.75 -7.42 -12.30
C GLU A 89 29.50 -7.96 -13.71
N PHE A 90 28.52 -8.85 -13.86
CA PHE A 90 28.10 -9.37 -15.16
C PHE A 90 27.55 -8.25 -16.05
N PHE A 91 26.68 -7.38 -15.52
CA PHE A 91 26.12 -6.27 -16.29
C PHE A 91 27.18 -5.24 -16.68
N VAL A 92 28.12 -4.92 -15.78
CA VAL A 92 29.25 -4.02 -16.10
C VAL A 92 30.09 -4.59 -17.25
N MET A 93 30.37 -5.89 -17.20
CA MET A 93 31.13 -6.56 -18.26
C MET A 93 30.35 -6.60 -19.58
N LEU A 94 29.06 -6.91 -19.53
CA LEU A 94 28.19 -6.96 -20.70
C LEU A 94 28.05 -5.59 -21.38
N HIS A 95 27.96 -4.51 -20.60
CA HIS A 95 27.94 -3.14 -21.14
C HIS A 95 29.18 -2.85 -22.00
N GLN A 96 30.36 -3.31 -21.58
CA GLN A 96 31.59 -3.11 -22.35
C GLN A 96 31.62 -3.92 -23.65
N VAL A 97 31.10 -5.15 -23.64
CA VAL A 97 30.97 -6.00 -24.82
C VAL A 97 30.00 -5.35 -25.82
N VAL A 98 28.83 -4.96 -25.33
CA VAL A 98 27.78 -4.31 -26.13
C VAL A 98 28.32 -3.05 -26.80
N ASN A 99 29.02 -2.18 -26.06
CA ASN A 99 29.60 -0.95 -26.58
C ASN A 99 30.67 -1.21 -27.65
N HIS A 100 31.48 -2.26 -27.50
CA HIS A 100 32.46 -2.64 -28.52
C HIS A 100 31.76 -3.14 -29.81
N THR A 101 30.61 -3.79 -29.69
CA THR A 101 29.88 -4.37 -30.82
C THR A 101 28.87 -3.44 -31.48
N GLN A 102 28.74 -2.18 -31.05
CA GLN A 102 27.71 -1.27 -31.57
C GLN A 102 27.69 -1.12 -33.10
N ASN A 103 28.86 -1.18 -33.75
CA ASN A 103 28.97 -1.05 -35.21
C ASN A 103 28.85 -2.39 -35.97
N LYS A 104 28.76 -3.52 -35.27
CA LYS A 104 28.61 -4.85 -35.87
C LYS A 104 27.12 -5.19 -35.93
N ALA A 105 26.53 -5.05 -37.11
CA ALA A 105 25.19 -5.55 -37.37
C ALA A 105 25.21 -7.08 -37.51
N ASN A 106 24.21 -7.75 -36.94
CA ASN A 106 24.01 -9.19 -37.11
C ASN A 106 23.52 -9.52 -38.54
N GLN A 107 23.28 -10.79 -38.83
CA GLN A 107 22.78 -11.26 -40.14
C GLN A 107 21.42 -10.66 -40.54
N GLN A 108 20.67 -10.10 -39.58
CA GLN A 108 19.38 -9.44 -39.76
C GLN A 108 19.48 -7.91 -39.80
N GLY A 109 20.69 -7.35 -39.72
CA GLY A 109 20.92 -5.90 -39.67
C GLY A 109 20.70 -5.25 -38.30
N GLU A 110 20.41 -6.03 -37.25
CA GLU A 110 20.21 -5.55 -35.88
C GLU A 110 21.50 -5.60 -35.07
N SER A 111 21.68 -4.65 -34.15
CA SER A 111 22.82 -4.68 -33.24
C SER A 111 22.61 -5.71 -32.13
N LEU A 112 23.69 -6.28 -31.58
CA LEU A 112 23.60 -7.28 -30.50
C LEU A 112 22.75 -6.80 -29.32
N ARG A 113 22.83 -5.50 -29.00
CA ARG A 113 22.04 -4.87 -27.92
C ARG A 113 20.54 -4.88 -28.18
N ASP A 114 20.13 -4.71 -29.43
CA ASP A 114 18.71 -4.73 -29.85
C ASP A 114 18.16 -6.15 -29.74
N SER A 115 18.94 -7.11 -30.24
CA SER A 115 18.58 -8.51 -30.29
C SER A 115 18.37 -9.11 -28.90
N ILE A 116 19.24 -8.78 -27.93
CA ILE A 116 19.08 -9.23 -26.53
C ILE A 116 17.73 -8.80 -25.96
N VAL A 117 17.32 -7.54 -26.15
CA VAL A 117 16.03 -7.04 -25.64
C VAL A 117 14.87 -7.68 -26.41
N ARG A 118 14.96 -7.71 -27.74
CA ARG A 118 13.91 -8.23 -28.62
C ARG A 118 13.61 -9.70 -28.34
N ASP A 119 14.65 -10.54 -28.28
CA ASP A 119 14.50 -11.97 -28.06
C ASP A 119 14.03 -12.26 -26.63
N THR A 120 14.66 -11.64 -25.62
CA THR A 120 14.28 -11.86 -24.22
C THR A 120 12.80 -11.54 -23.97
N LEU A 121 12.30 -10.39 -24.44
CA LEU A 121 10.88 -10.05 -24.31
C LEU A 121 9.96 -11.02 -25.07
N SER A 122 10.39 -11.48 -26.24
CA SER A 122 9.62 -12.45 -27.03
C SER A 122 9.55 -13.82 -26.34
N LYS A 123 10.66 -14.28 -25.75
CA LYS A 123 10.73 -15.52 -24.97
C LYS A 123 9.92 -15.44 -23.69
N VAL A 124 9.97 -14.31 -22.97
CA VAL A 124 9.15 -14.06 -21.78
C VAL A 124 7.66 -14.10 -22.14
N ALA A 125 7.25 -13.40 -23.19
CA ALA A 125 5.87 -13.40 -23.65
C ALA A 125 5.38 -14.81 -24.07
N ALA A 126 6.26 -15.61 -24.69
CA ALA A 126 5.92 -16.98 -25.08
C ALA A 126 5.88 -17.96 -23.90
N ASN A 127 6.67 -17.71 -22.84
CA ASN A 127 6.85 -18.63 -21.70
C ASN A 127 6.37 -17.99 -20.40
N ILE A 128 5.27 -17.26 -20.42
CA ILE A 128 4.82 -16.46 -19.28
C ILE A 128 4.57 -17.26 -18.00
N ASN A 129 4.19 -18.53 -18.16
CA ASN A 129 3.94 -19.47 -17.05
C ASN A 129 5.23 -19.98 -16.39
N ASP A 130 6.40 -19.72 -16.97
CA ASP A 130 7.68 -20.18 -16.46
C ASP A 130 8.04 -19.42 -15.18
N THR A 131 8.48 -20.16 -14.15
CA THR A 131 8.97 -19.60 -12.87
C THR A 131 10.17 -18.67 -13.04
N ALA A 132 10.88 -18.76 -14.16
CA ALA A 132 11.99 -17.88 -14.53
C ALA A 132 11.57 -16.48 -14.97
N THR A 133 10.28 -16.27 -15.29
CA THR A 133 9.78 -15.01 -15.85
C THR A 133 10.10 -13.78 -14.99
N PRO A 134 9.88 -13.79 -13.65
CA PRO A 134 10.21 -12.64 -12.81
C PRO A 134 11.70 -12.30 -12.80
N ASP A 135 12.57 -13.31 -12.75
CA ASP A 135 14.03 -13.10 -12.75
C ASP A 135 14.51 -12.57 -14.11
N ALA A 136 13.92 -13.05 -15.22
CA ALA A 136 14.21 -12.53 -16.55
C ALA A 136 13.80 -11.06 -16.72
N LEU A 137 12.63 -10.67 -16.20
CA LEU A 137 12.18 -9.28 -16.24
C LEU A 137 13.07 -8.38 -15.37
N TYR A 138 13.50 -8.85 -14.20
CA TYR A 138 14.46 -8.14 -13.35
C TYR A 138 15.81 -7.96 -14.05
N ASN A 139 16.37 -9.04 -14.60
CA ASN A 139 17.64 -8.99 -15.31
C ASN A 139 17.54 -8.07 -16.54
N LEU A 140 16.41 -8.07 -17.24
CA LEU A 140 16.19 -7.21 -18.39
C LEU A 140 16.07 -5.73 -18.01
N GLU A 141 15.37 -5.41 -16.91
CA GLU A 141 15.37 -4.05 -16.35
C GLU A 141 16.79 -3.58 -16.04
N ARG A 142 17.60 -4.40 -15.36
CA ARG A 142 19.01 -4.10 -15.09
C ARG A 142 19.86 -3.97 -16.35
N TYR A 143 19.61 -4.79 -17.36
CA TYR A 143 20.28 -4.68 -18.65
C TYR A 143 19.98 -3.32 -19.32
N VAL A 144 18.73 -2.88 -19.34
CA VAL A 144 18.36 -1.57 -19.90
C VAL A 144 18.99 -0.43 -19.09
N THR A 145 18.96 -0.53 -17.76
CA THR A 145 19.55 0.47 -16.86
C THR A 145 21.07 0.62 -17.05
N VAL A 146 21.80 -0.49 -17.15
CA VAL A 146 23.28 -0.49 -17.13
C VAL A 146 23.89 -0.54 -18.53
N CYS A 147 23.29 -1.31 -19.44
CA CYS A 147 23.90 -1.67 -20.73
C CYS A 147 23.31 -0.91 -21.93
N TYR A 148 22.02 -0.58 -21.90
CA TYR A 148 21.34 -0.04 -23.09
C TYR A 148 20.23 0.95 -22.73
N HIS A 149 20.60 2.19 -22.38
CA HIS A 149 19.62 3.23 -22.02
C HIS A 149 19.26 4.16 -23.20
N GLU A 150 20.13 4.31 -24.20
CA GLU A 150 20.02 5.30 -25.29
C GLU A 150 20.08 4.69 -26.69
N LEU A 151 19.59 5.44 -27.69
CA LEU A 151 19.68 5.15 -29.13
C LEU A 151 18.83 3.95 -29.60
N TYR A 152 17.62 3.82 -29.04
CA TYR A 152 16.68 2.78 -29.47
C TYR A 152 16.10 3.07 -30.87
N PRO A 153 16.14 2.10 -31.80
CA PRO A 153 15.41 2.19 -33.06
C PRO A 153 13.90 2.24 -32.81
N SER A 154 13.14 3.06 -33.57
CA SER A 154 11.67 3.14 -33.44
C SER A 154 10.98 1.77 -33.56
N ALA A 155 11.40 0.92 -34.52
CA ALA A 155 10.88 -0.43 -34.66
C ALA A 155 11.09 -1.31 -33.41
N LEU A 156 12.19 -1.10 -32.67
CA LEU A 156 12.44 -1.80 -31.41
C LEU A 156 11.56 -1.22 -30.29
N MET A 157 11.40 0.10 -30.20
CA MET A 157 10.51 0.74 -29.22
C MET A 157 9.05 0.27 -29.38
N GLN A 158 8.56 0.18 -30.61
CA GLN A 158 7.24 -0.36 -30.91
C GLN A 158 7.11 -1.82 -30.46
N HIS A 159 8.10 -2.65 -30.78
CA HIS A 159 8.11 -4.06 -30.36
C HIS A 159 8.13 -4.20 -28.83
N ILE A 160 8.95 -3.39 -28.13
CA ILE A 160 9.01 -3.36 -26.67
C ILE A 160 7.62 -3.03 -26.10
N GLY A 161 7.00 -1.93 -26.55
CA GLY A 161 5.66 -1.51 -26.09
C GLY A 161 4.59 -2.59 -26.29
N LEU A 162 4.55 -3.22 -27.47
CA LEU A 162 3.63 -4.30 -27.79
C LEU A 162 3.85 -5.52 -26.89
N ARG A 163 5.10 -5.96 -26.72
CA ARG A 163 5.41 -7.16 -25.92
C ARG A 163 5.17 -6.95 -24.44
N MET A 164 5.53 -5.81 -23.88
CA MET A 164 5.26 -5.48 -22.47
C MET A 164 3.76 -5.46 -22.19
N THR A 165 2.98 -4.86 -23.09
CA THR A 165 1.51 -4.83 -22.97
C THR A 165 0.93 -6.24 -23.07
N ALA A 166 1.42 -7.07 -23.99
CA ALA A 166 1.00 -8.46 -24.13
C ALA A 166 1.31 -9.28 -22.87
N ILE A 167 2.52 -9.16 -22.32
CA ILE A 167 2.94 -9.80 -21.07
C ILE A 167 1.99 -9.42 -19.92
N ALA A 168 1.70 -8.14 -19.74
CA ALA A 168 0.83 -7.68 -18.66
C ALA A 168 -0.63 -8.15 -18.81
N ARG A 169 -1.16 -8.22 -20.04
CA ARG A 169 -2.51 -8.74 -20.30
C ARG A 169 -2.60 -10.24 -20.04
N GLN A 170 -1.66 -11.02 -20.59
CA GLN A 170 -1.65 -12.47 -20.41
C GLN A 170 -1.49 -12.86 -18.94
N THR A 171 -0.63 -12.18 -18.20
CA THR A 171 -0.47 -12.40 -16.75
C THR A 171 -1.72 -12.02 -15.96
N ALA A 172 -2.46 -10.98 -16.37
CA ALA A 172 -3.68 -10.57 -15.70
C ALA A 172 -4.81 -11.62 -15.87
N ASP A 173 -4.89 -12.25 -17.04
CA ASP A 173 -5.83 -13.32 -17.32
C ASP A 173 -5.50 -14.58 -16.49
N LEU A 174 -4.21 -14.90 -16.36
CA LEU A 174 -3.73 -16.01 -15.54
C LEU A 174 -4.00 -15.81 -14.04
N HIS A 175 -3.86 -14.58 -13.55
CA HIS A 175 -4.18 -14.26 -12.16
C HIS A 175 -5.67 -14.46 -11.85
N THR A 176 -6.54 -14.21 -12.83
CA THR A 176 -8.00 -14.33 -12.66
C THR A 176 -8.47 -15.79 -12.67
N SER A 177 -7.75 -16.71 -13.31
CA SER A 177 -8.16 -18.11 -13.45
C SER A 177 -7.89 -18.99 -12.22
N GLY A 178 -7.44 -18.41 -11.10
CA GLY A 178 -7.22 -19.13 -9.84
C GLY A 178 -6.01 -20.08 -9.86
N SER A 179 -5.22 -20.07 -10.95
CA SER A 179 -3.94 -20.77 -11.01
C SER A 179 -2.94 -20.11 -10.06
N TYR A 180 -2.20 -20.93 -9.31
CA TYR A 180 -1.21 -20.57 -8.30
C TYR A 180 0.05 -19.92 -8.93
N TYR A 181 -0.12 -18.93 -9.80
CA TYR A 181 0.99 -18.19 -10.37
C TYR A 181 1.59 -17.29 -9.28
N LYS A 182 2.82 -17.62 -8.88
CA LYS A 182 3.61 -16.88 -7.89
C LYS A 182 3.67 -15.42 -8.35
N GLY A 183 3.14 -14.51 -7.51
CA GLY A 183 2.76 -13.14 -7.87
C GLY A 183 3.68 -12.47 -8.90
N PHE A 184 3.10 -12.19 -10.08
CA PHE A 184 3.76 -11.39 -11.11
C PHE A 184 4.05 -9.98 -10.58
N ASP A 185 5.27 -9.50 -10.80
CA ASP A 185 5.68 -8.15 -10.46
C ASP A 185 5.76 -7.28 -11.74
N PRO A 186 4.87 -6.28 -11.91
CA PRO A 186 4.91 -5.38 -13.06
C PRO A 186 5.99 -4.30 -12.95
N ASN A 187 6.59 -4.08 -11.78
CA ASN A 187 7.48 -2.94 -11.53
C ASN A 187 8.72 -2.95 -12.44
N PRO A 188 9.43 -4.07 -12.68
CA PRO A 188 10.57 -4.09 -13.61
C PRO A 188 10.21 -3.65 -15.03
N LEU A 189 9.02 -4.03 -15.52
CA LEU A 189 8.54 -3.58 -16.83
C LEU A 189 8.31 -2.07 -16.83
N LEU A 190 7.57 -1.56 -15.86
CA LEU A 190 7.27 -0.13 -15.75
C LEU A 190 8.55 0.72 -15.59
N LEU A 191 9.53 0.25 -14.82
CA LEU A 191 10.83 0.90 -14.65
C LEU A 191 11.63 0.90 -15.95
N MET A 192 11.70 -0.22 -16.65
CA MET A 192 12.35 -0.32 -17.95
C MET A 192 11.73 0.67 -18.95
N ALA A 193 10.38 0.74 -19.00
CA ALA A 193 9.66 1.71 -19.82
C ALA A 193 10.01 3.16 -19.46
N ALA A 194 10.10 3.48 -18.17
CA ALA A 194 10.46 4.81 -17.70
C ALA A 194 11.87 5.21 -18.18
N ILE A 195 12.85 4.31 -18.04
CA ILE A 195 14.25 4.56 -18.45
C ILE A 195 14.33 4.78 -19.96
N ILE A 196 13.68 3.92 -20.75
CA ILE A 196 13.69 4.06 -22.22
C ILE A 196 13.08 5.40 -22.64
N ILE A 197 11.96 5.82 -22.03
CA ILE A 197 11.37 7.13 -22.32
C ILE A 197 12.31 8.28 -21.95
N GLN A 198 12.92 8.20 -20.76
CA GLN A 198 13.74 9.28 -20.22
C GLN A 198 14.93 9.62 -21.12
N HIS A 199 15.52 8.60 -21.76
CA HIS A 199 16.74 8.73 -22.55
C HIS A 199 16.52 8.81 -24.07
N ASN A 200 15.29 8.61 -24.58
CA ASN A 200 15.02 8.56 -26.02
C ASN A 200 13.86 9.48 -26.41
N GLU A 201 14.17 10.74 -26.69
CA GLU A 201 13.16 11.77 -27.01
C GLU A 201 12.42 11.50 -28.33
N SER A 202 13.13 11.01 -29.36
CA SER A 202 12.63 10.90 -30.74
C SER A 202 11.55 9.83 -30.94
N GLY A 203 11.60 8.73 -30.19
CA GLY A 203 10.65 7.61 -30.29
C GLY A 203 9.67 7.50 -29.12
N ARG A 204 9.64 8.52 -28.26
CA ARG A 204 8.84 8.50 -27.03
C ARG A 204 7.34 8.40 -27.27
N SER A 205 6.80 9.13 -28.25
CA SER A 205 5.35 9.24 -28.48
C SER A 205 4.71 7.87 -28.76
N GLU A 206 5.38 7.02 -29.52
CA GLU A 206 4.92 5.68 -29.86
C GLU A 206 4.87 4.78 -28.62
N LEU A 207 5.91 4.81 -27.80
CA LEU A 207 6.02 3.99 -26.60
C LEU A 207 5.05 4.45 -25.50
N LEU A 208 4.77 5.76 -25.42
CA LEU A 208 3.88 6.36 -24.41
C LEU A 208 2.48 5.75 -24.45
N SER A 209 1.88 5.59 -25.64
CA SER A 209 0.54 5.00 -25.81
C SER A 209 0.45 3.55 -25.30
N HIS A 210 1.51 2.77 -25.50
CA HIS A 210 1.61 1.40 -25.01
C HIS A 210 1.77 1.36 -23.49
N ILE A 211 2.55 2.29 -22.94
CA ILE A 211 2.77 2.39 -21.49
C ILE A 211 1.50 2.83 -20.77
N GLU A 212 0.67 3.70 -21.35
CA GLU A 212 -0.63 4.04 -20.75
C GLU A 212 -1.50 2.78 -20.57
N THR A 213 -1.54 1.95 -21.61
CA THR A 213 -2.29 0.68 -21.58
C THR A 213 -1.68 -0.29 -20.57
N LEU A 214 -0.36 -0.44 -20.58
CA LEU A 214 0.38 -1.26 -19.61
C LEU A 214 0.12 -0.80 -18.17
N LEU A 215 0.21 0.50 -17.91
CA LEU A 215 0.01 1.10 -16.59
C LEU A 215 -1.42 0.88 -16.12
N ARG A 216 -2.42 1.06 -16.98
CA ARG A 216 -3.82 0.78 -16.63
C ARG A 216 -4.03 -0.68 -16.23
N VAL A 217 -3.44 -1.63 -16.97
CA VAL A 217 -3.49 -3.06 -16.59
C VAL A 217 -2.72 -3.31 -15.29
N ALA A 218 -1.54 -2.71 -15.14
CA ALA A 218 -0.70 -2.83 -13.95
C ALA A 218 -1.42 -2.39 -12.67
N LEU A 219 -2.00 -1.19 -12.69
CA LEU A 219 -2.66 -0.61 -11.52
C LEU A 219 -3.96 -1.32 -11.14
N THR A 220 -4.65 -1.91 -12.12
CA THR A 220 -5.93 -2.60 -11.87
C THR A 220 -5.79 -4.04 -11.42
N ARG A 221 -4.67 -4.72 -11.76
CA ARG A 221 -4.53 -6.17 -11.57
C ARG A 221 -3.35 -6.59 -10.70
N PHE A 222 -2.37 -5.72 -10.51
CA PHE A 222 -1.11 -6.07 -9.84
C PHE A 222 -0.73 -5.07 -8.75
N ASN A 223 0.33 -5.39 -8.02
CA ASN A 223 0.92 -4.54 -6.99
C ASN A 223 1.97 -3.62 -7.61
N VAL A 224 1.67 -2.32 -7.70
CA VAL A 224 2.60 -1.30 -8.20
C VAL A 224 3.10 -0.48 -7.02
N THR A 225 4.41 -0.25 -6.95
CA THR A 225 5.04 0.47 -5.83
C THR A 225 5.06 1.98 -6.05
N THR A 226 5.14 2.74 -4.96
CA THR A 226 5.24 4.21 -4.98
C THR A 226 6.48 4.69 -5.74
N GLU A 227 7.61 3.99 -5.64
CA GLU A 227 8.86 4.36 -6.32
C GLU A 227 8.74 4.27 -7.85
N THR A 228 8.13 3.20 -8.36
CA THR A 228 7.89 3.02 -9.79
C THR A 228 6.98 4.12 -10.33
N LEU A 229 5.91 4.45 -9.59
CA LEU A 229 5.01 5.54 -9.97
C LEU A 229 5.69 6.90 -9.95
N LYS A 230 6.53 7.19 -8.94
CA LYS A 230 7.33 8.44 -8.89
C LYS A 230 8.20 8.58 -10.13
N ARG A 231 8.92 7.53 -10.53
CA ARG A 231 9.76 7.56 -11.73
C ARG A 231 8.95 7.77 -13.01
N LEU A 232 7.78 7.12 -13.14
CA LEU A 232 6.91 7.30 -14.30
C LEU A 232 6.31 8.72 -14.39
N LEU A 233 5.92 9.30 -13.26
CA LEU A 233 5.36 10.66 -13.24
C LEU A 233 6.43 11.74 -13.44
N ALA A 234 7.69 11.46 -13.09
CA ALA A 234 8.83 12.36 -13.31
C ALA A 234 9.28 12.44 -14.78
N LEU A 235 8.71 11.62 -15.68
CA LEU A 235 9.06 11.65 -17.10
C LEU A 235 8.71 13.03 -17.70
N PRO A 236 9.65 13.73 -18.37
CA PRO A 236 9.50 15.13 -18.74
C PRO A 236 8.46 15.32 -19.84
N ASN A 237 7.27 15.90 -19.67
CA ASN A 237 6.27 15.95 -20.78
C ASN A 237 6.82 16.60 -22.07
N THR A 238 6.43 16.07 -23.24
CA THR A 238 6.88 16.52 -24.58
C THR A 238 6.39 17.92 -24.98
N THR A 239 5.68 18.62 -24.11
CA THR A 239 5.16 19.97 -24.34
C THR A 239 6.08 21.00 -23.71
N HIS A 240 7.19 21.29 -24.39
CA HIS A 240 7.98 22.49 -24.16
C HIS A 240 7.11 23.72 -24.51
N GLY A 241 6.41 24.24 -23.51
CA GLY A 241 5.63 25.46 -23.63
C GLY A 241 4.93 25.78 -22.31
N GLN A 242 5.50 26.70 -21.55
CA GLN A 242 5.06 27.21 -20.24
C GLN A 242 5.44 26.34 -19.03
N ALA A 243 6.63 26.65 -18.52
CA ALA A 243 6.96 26.47 -17.11
C ALA A 243 5.88 27.16 -16.25
N ASP A 244 5.56 26.55 -15.11
CA ASP A 244 4.68 27.04 -14.06
C ASP A 244 3.16 26.86 -14.34
N ALA A 245 2.66 25.64 -14.06
CA ALA A 245 1.45 25.39 -13.22
C ALA A 245 0.66 24.10 -13.52
N SER A 246 1.04 23.23 -14.46
CA SER A 246 0.21 22.02 -14.71
C SER A 246 0.92 20.76 -15.19
N ILE A 247 1.90 20.26 -14.42
CA ILE A 247 2.55 18.95 -14.63
C ILE A 247 1.50 17.83 -14.87
N ILE A 248 0.36 17.90 -14.19
CA ILE A 248 -0.72 16.91 -14.31
C ILE A 248 -1.60 17.09 -15.55
N LYS A 249 -1.76 18.31 -16.09
CA LYS A 249 -2.62 18.50 -17.27
C LYS A 249 -1.97 18.01 -18.56
N SER A 250 -0.65 17.80 -18.56
CA SER A 250 0.06 17.35 -19.75
C SER A 250 0.72 15.97 -19.65
N ASN A 251 0.74 15.32 -18.48
CA ASN A 251 1.28 13.97 -18.36
C ASN A 251 0.16 12.93 -18.52
N PRO A 252 0.12 12.15 -19.61
CA PRO A 252 -0.92 11.13 -19.78
C PRO A 252 -0.86 10.03 -18.71
N MET A 253 0.32 9.75 -18.16
CA MET A 253 0.48 8.78 -17.07
C MET A 253 -0.21 9.26 -15.80
N ALA A 254 -0.13 10.56 -15.50
CA ALA A 254 -0.86 11.16 -14.38
C ALA A 254 -2.37 11.00 -14.57
N SER A 255 -2.88 11.24 -15.79
CA SER A 255 -4.29 11.03 -16.09
C SER A 255 -4.73 9.59 -15.83
N VAL A 256 -3.96 8.59 -16.31
CA VAL A 256 -4.28 7.17 -16.09
C VAL A 256 -4.28 6.82 -14.60
N VAL A 257 -3.30 7.32 -13.83
CA VAL A 257 -3.23 7.09 -12.38
C VAL A 257 -4.45 7.68 -11.67
N LEU A 258 -4.84 8.92 -12.01
CA LEU A 258 -5.98 9.60 -11.42
C LEU A 258 -7.31 8.92 -11.79
N ASP A 259 -7.46 8.48 -13.04
CA ASP A 259 -8.64 7.74 -13.51
C ASP A 259 -8.80 6.42 -12.75
N VAL A 260 -7.72 5.62 -12.69
CA VAL A 260 -7.76 4.33 -11.99
C VAL A 260 -8.01 4.52 -10.50
N LEU A 261 -7.43 5.56 -9.88
CA LEU A 261 -7.69 5.90 -8.48
C LEU A 261 -9.17 6.24 -8.25
N SER A 262 -9.72 7.16 -9.04
CA SER A 262 -11.13 7.56 -9.01
C SER A 262 -12.06 6.35 -9.18
N GLU A 263 -11.80 5.50 -10.17
CA GLU A 263 -12.59 4.28 -10.40
C GLU A 263 -12.47 3.28 -9.24
N SER A 264 -11.28 3.16 -8.64
CA SER A 264 -11.05 2.22 -7.54
C SER A 264 -11.71 2.69 -6.25
N LEU A 265 -11.65 3.99 -5.95
CA LEU A 265 -12.32 4.60 -4.79
C LEU A 265 -13.85 4.50 -4.92
N LYS A 266 -14.38 4.65 -6.14
CA LYS A 266 -15.80 4.40 -6.46
C LYS A 266 -16.20 2.92 -6.42
N GLY A 267 -15.25 2.00 -6.21
CA GLY A 267 -15.49 0.55 -6.22
C GLY A 267 -15.78 -0.05 -7.61
N LYS A 268 -15.53 0.70 -8.70
CA LYS A 268 -15.73 0.24 -10.08
C LYS A 268 -14.61 -0.67 -10.57
N THR A 269 -13.37 -0.39 -10.16
CA THR A 269 -12.19 -1.19 -10.51
C THR A 269 -11.59 -1.89 -9.28
N ARG A 270 -10.96 -3.05 -9.52
CA ARG A 270 -10.43 -3.93 -8.47
C ARG A 270 -8.93 -3.75 -8.25
N ALA A 271 -8.46 -2.52 -8.09
CA ALA A 271 -7.07 -2.31 -7.67
C ALA A 271 -6.79 -3.03 -6.34
N SER A 272 -5.54 -3.49 -6.15
CA SER A 272 -5.12 -4.07 -4.88
C SER A 272 -4.97 -2.98 -3.83
N SER A 273 -5.16 -3.34 -2.55
CA SER A 273 -5.01 -2.41 -1.43
C SER A 273 -3.59 -1.82 -1.38
N ALA A 274 -2.56 -2.61 -1.71
CA ALA A 274 -1.17 -2.15 -1.76
C ALA A 274 -0.92 -1.12 -2.88
N THR A 275 -1.51 -1.32 -4.06
CA THR A 275 -1.44 -0.34 -5.15
C THR A 275 -2.20 0.93 -4.79
N LEU A 276 -3.37 0.82 -4.14
CA LEU A 276 -4.10 1.99 -3.67
C LEU A 276 -3.31 2.80 -2.66
N VAL A 277 -2.66 2.15 -1.69
CA VAL A 277 -1.73 2.83 -0.77
C VAL A 277 -0.66 3.56 -1.56
N SER A 278 -0.01 2.88 -2.51
CA SER A 278 1.09 3.47 -3.28
C SER A 278 0.66 4.70 -4.10
N ILE A 279 -0.52 4.64 -4.74
CA ILE A 279 -1.07 5.78 -5.49
C ILE A 279 -1.48 6.92 -4.53
N LEU A 280 -2.14 6.62 -3.42
CA LEU A 280 -2.58 7.62 -2.46
C LEU A 280 -1.39 8.31 -1.78
N GLU A 281 -0.38 7.55 -1.35
CA GLU A 281 0.86 8.09 -0.78
C GLU A 281 1.59 9.00 -1.77
N LEU A 282 1.67 8.58 -3.04
CA LEU A 282 2.23 9.39 -4.11
C LEU A 282 1.53 10.75 -4.21
N MET A 283 0.19 10.78 -4.18
CA MET A 283 -0.59 12.03 -4.20
C MET A 283 -0.36 12.91 -2.96
N THR A 284 -0.03 12.31 -1.82
CA THR A 284 0.27 13.06 -0.59
C THR A 284 1.71 13.58 -0.51
N THR A 285 2.61 13.15 -1.40
CA THR A 285 4.01 13.61 -1.38
C THR A 285 4.17 15.05 -1.86
N SER A 286 5.12 15.77 -1.25
CA SER A 286 5.34 17.22 -1.40
C SER A 286 5.46 17.71 -2.84
N ASP A 287 6.11 16.91 -3.70
CA ASP A 287 6.43 17.28 -5.08
C ASP A 287 5.17 17.33 -5.97
N LEU A 288 4.25 16.39 -5.76
CA LEU A 288 2.98 16.34 -6.48
C LEU A 288 1.93 17.20 -5.81
N ARG A 289 1.95 17.35 -4.48
CA ARG A 289 1.00 18.17 -3.74
C ARG A 289 0.85 19.58 -4.33
N ARG A 290 1.96 20.32 -4.52
CA ARG A 290 1.90 21.72 -4.99
C ARG A 290 1.34 21.88 -6.41
N SER A 291 1.50 20.88 -7.27
CA SER A 291 1.02 20.92 -8.67
C SER A 291 -0.36 20.25 -8.85
N SER A 292 -0.78 19.42 -7.89
CA SER A 292 -1.99 18.60 -7.98
C SER A 292 -3.25 19.29 -7.48
N PHE A 293 -3.19 20.01 -6.36
CA PHE A 293 -4.41 20.48 -5.70
C PHE A 293 -5.04 21.72 -6.35
N HIS A 294 -4.39 22.33 -7.35
CA HIS A 294 -5.04 23.30 -8.25
C HIS A 294 -5.86 22.63 -9.36
N ASN A 295 -5.79 21.30 -9.50
CA ASN A 295 -6.54 20.55 -10.50
C ASN A 295 -7.91 20.12 -9.94
N PRO A 296 -9.04 20.50 -10.59
CA PRO A 296 -10.38 20.09 -10.15
C PRO A 296 -10.56 18.56 -10.06
N SER A 297 -9.80 17.78 -10.85
CA SER A 297 -9.84 16.32 -10.79
C SER A 297 -9.39 15.76 -9.44
N VAL A 298 -8.45 16.43 -8.77
CA VAL A 298 -7.93 15.98 -7.46
C VAL A 298 -8.95 16.24 -6.35
N LEU A 299 -9.73 17.31 -6.48
CA LEU A 299 -10.85 17.59 -5.59
C LEU A 299 -11.97 16.55 -5.72
N LEU A 300 -12.28 16.13 -6.95
CA LEU A 300 -13.22 15.02 -7.20
C LEU A 300 -12.72 13.71 -6.59
N ILE A 301 -11.41 13.44 -6.66
CA ILE A 301 -10.82 12.25 -6.04
C ILE A 301 -10.93 12.30 -4.52
N ALA A 302 -10.79 13.47 -3.89
CA ALA A 302 -11.01 13.60 -2.44
C ALA A 302 -12.46 13.24 -2.07
N GLN A 303 -13.44 13.64 -2.89
CA GLN A 303 -14.84 13.23 -2.70
C GLN A 303 -15.03 11.73 -2.92
N ASP A 304 -14.40 11.14 -3.93
CA ASP A 304 -14.42 9.69 -4.15
C ASP A 304 -13.78 8.94 -2.98
N ALA A 305 -12.73 9.49 -2.37
CA ALA A 305 -12.08 8.93 -1.19
C ALA A 305 -13.02 8.93 0.03
N ILE A 306 -13.85 9.96 0.19
CA ILE A 306 -14.86 10.01 1.26
C ILE A 306 -15.91 8.92 1.06
N LEU A 307 -16.37 8.72 -0.18
CA LEU A 307 -17.29 7.63 -0.51
C LEU A 307 -16.64 6.27 -0.21
N TYR A 308 -15.38 6.07 -0.58
CA TYR A 308 -14.62 4.87 -0.27
C TYR A 308 -14.55 4.59 1.24
N LEU A 309 -14.32 5.62 2.07
CA LEU A 309 -14.30 5.47 3.52
C LEU A 309 -15.69 5.20 4.12
N SER A 310 -16.73 5.76 3.51
CA SER A 310 -18.12 5.60 3.96
C SER A 310 -18.67 4.20 3.63
N TYR A 311 -18.20 3.61 2.52
CA TYR A 311 -18.62 2.30 2.04
C TYR A 311 -17.42 1.35 1.93
N PRO A 312 -16.88 0.87 3.06
CA PRO A 312 -15.72 -0.01 3.06
C PRO A 312 -16.02 -1.32 2.32
N ILE A 313 -15.17 -1.63 1.33
CA ILE A 313 -15.25 -2.89 0.58
C ILE A 313 -14.53 -3.98 1.39
N TYR A 314 -15.27 -4.72 2.20
CA TYR A 314 -14.71 -5.84 2.95
C TYR A 314 -14.41 -7.02 2.03
N ARG A 315 -13.13 -7.24 1.75
CA ARG A 315 -12.65 -8.43 1.02
C ARG A 315 -12.45 -9.61 1.99
N GLU A 316 -12.45 -10.82 1.45
CA GLU A 316 -12.27 -12.09 2.20
C GLU A 316 -10.97 -12.16 3.02
N SER A 317 -10.03 -11.24 2.79
CA SER A 317 -8.78 -11.09 3.54
C SER A 317 -8.55 -9.63 3.95
N TYR A 318 -9.52 -8.97 4.60
CA TYR A 318 -9.24 -7.65 5.20
C TYR A 318 -8.09 -7.76 6.19
N GLY A 319 -6.97 -7.12 5.86
CA GLY A 319 -5.73 -7.16 6.62
C GLY A 319 -5.21 -5.75 6.90
N GLN A 320 -3.93 -5.70 7.26
CA GLN A 320 -3.23 -4.45 7.54
C GLN A 320 -3.20 -3.52 6.31
N THR A 321 -3.16 -4.09 5.11
CA THR A 321 -3.06 -3.37 3.84
C THR A 321 -4.32 -2.57 3.50
N GLU A 322 -5.50 -3.12 3.75
CA GLU A 322 -6.80 -2.44 3.55
C GLU A 322 -6.97 -1.28 4.53
N PHE A 323 -6.54 -1.48 5.77
CA PHE A 323 -6.52 -0.43 6.77
C PHE A 323 -5.55 0.70 6.37
N SER A 324 -4.35 0.35 5.92
CA SER A 324 -3.39 1.33 5.38
C SER A 324 -3.95 2.09 4.17
N ALA A 325 -4.70 1.44 3.28
CA ALA A 325 -5.36 2.11 2.15
C ALA A 325 -6.42 3.12 2.62
N SER A 326 -7.23 2.74 3.60
CA SER A 326 -8.21 3.63 4.23
C SER A 326 -7.53 4.82 4.90
N LEU A 327 -6.42 4.60 5.60
CA LEU A 327 -5.66 5.67 6.24
C LEU A 327 -5.00 6.60 5.21
N ALA A 328 -4.44 6.06 4.13
CA ALA A 328 -3.89 6.86 3.04
C ALA A 328 -4.97 7.71 2.35
N ALA A 329 -6.18 7.18 2.20
CA ALA A 329 -7.33 7.93 1.68
C ALA A 329 -7.74 9.07 2.64
N ALA A 330 -7.76 8.80 3.94
CA ALA A 330 -8.01 9.81 4.97
C ALA A 330 -6.94 10.92 4.99
N LYS A 331 -5.66 10.58 4.76
CA LYS A 331 -4.57 11.56 4.61
C LYS A 331 -4.78 12.43 3.38
N LEU A 332 -5.17 11.85 2.24
CA LEU A 332 -5.47 12.61 1.04
C LEU A 332 -6.61 13.62 1.28
N ILE A 333 -7.70 13.19 1.93
CA ILE A 333 -8.84 14.05 2.28
C ILE A 333 -8.39 15.19 3.20
N SER A 334 -7.58 14.87 4.21
CA SER A 334 -7.04 15.86 5.15
C SER A 334 -6.22 16.91 4.39
N ILE A 335 -5.27 16.50 3.56
CA ILE A 335 -4.45 17.44 2.76
C ILE A 335 -5.33 18.27 1.83
N ALA A 336 -6.29 17.66 1.12
CA ALA A 336 -7.22 18.38 0.25
C ALA A 336 -8.04 19.44 1.01
N SER A 337 -8.37 19.17 2.28
CA SER A 337 -9.11 20.09 3.12
C SER A 337 -8.35 21.34 3.56
N GLN A 338 -7.00 21.30 3.57
CA GLN A 338 -6.19 22.50 3.81
C GLN A 338 -6.35 23.49 2.66
N GLU A 339 -6.28 22.97 1.43
CA GLU A 339 -6.37 23.78 0.21
C GLU A 339 -7.81 24.27 -0.01
N GLN A 340 -8.79 23.40 0.26
CA GLN A 340 -10.20 23.74 0.14
C GLN A 340 -11.04 23.17 1.30
N PRO A 341 -11.30 23.98 2.35
CA PRO A 341 -12.07 23.54 3.52
C PRO A 341 -13.51 23.11 3.23
N SER A 342 -14.07 23.53 2.08
CA SER A 342 -15.43 23.14 1.68
C SER A 342 -15.57 21.66 1.38
N ILE A 343 -14.48 20.93 1.09
CA ILE A 343 -14.52 19.48 0.86
C ILE A 343 -15.05 18.75 2.09
N LEU A 344 -14.47 19.02 3.27
CA LEU A 344 -14.95 18.42 4.52
C LEU A 344 -16.38 18.85 4.82
N ARG A 345 -16.73 20.12 4.56
CA ARG A 345 -18.10 20.60 4.80
C ARG A 345 -19.13 19.92 3.91
N SER A 346 -18.85 19.73 2.61
CA SER A 346 -19.79 19.05 1.71
C SER A 346 -19.84 17.56 2.03
N ALA A 347 -18.69 16.96 2.29
CA ALA A 347 -18.55 15.53 2.58
C ALA A 347 -19.21 15.08 3.88
N LEU A 348 -19.11 15.90 4.93
CA LEU A 348 -19.57 15.58 6.27
C LEU A 348 -20.95 16.20 6.57
N GLY A 349 -21.36 17.21 5.78
CA GLY A 349 -22.63 17.92 5.92
C GLY A 349 -23.75 17.49 4.96
N ASP A 350 -23.44 16.87 3.82
CA ASP A 350 -24.49 16.44 2.88
C ASP A 350 -25.23 15.18 3.37
N SER A 351 -26.56 15.25 3.34
CA SER A 351 -27.49 14.26 3.89
C SER A 351 -27.55 12.92 3.12
N ARG A 352 -26.88 12.81 1.97
CA ARG A 352 -26.97 11.62 1.10
C ARG A 352 -26.24 10.41 1.68
N SER A 353 -25.17 10.63 2.45
CA SER A 353 -24.44 9.56 3.13
C SER A 353 -23.71 10.15 4.34
N PRO A 354 -24.36 10.23 5.52
CA PRO A 354 -23.73 10.82 6.70
C PRO A 354 -22.47 10.04 7.07
N ALA A 355 -21.37 10.75 7.27
CA ALA A 355 -20.11 10.15 7.68
C ALA A 355 -20.27 9.39 8.99
N THR A 356 -19.82 8.13 9.03
CA THR A 356 -19.91 7.29 10.22
C THR A 356 -18.79 7.61 11.21
N VAL A 357 -18.94 7.20 12.49
CA VAL A 357 -17.88 7.35 13.51
C VAL A 357 -16.55 6.77 13.04
N ARG A 358 -16.59 5.67 12.28
CA ARG A 358 -15.42 5.08 11.61
C ARG A 358 -14.68 6.07 10.72
N VAL A 359 -15.39 6.78 9.82
CA VAL A 359 -14.78 7.77 8.92
C VAL A 359 -14.11 8.89 9.71
N TRP A 360 -14.79 9.41 10.73
CA TRP A 360 -14.25 10.43 11.62
C TRP A 360 -12.98 9.97 12.35
N ASN A 361 -12.95 8.72 12.83
CA ASN A 361 -11.77 8.16 13.48
C ASN A 361 -10.59 8.02 12.52
N LEU A 362 -10.82 7.57 11.28
CA LEU A 362 -9.76 7.48 10.27
C LEU A 362 -9.20 8.85 9.90
N LEU A 363 -10.08 9.86 9.75
CA LEU A 363 -9.67 11.25 9.54
C LEU A 363 -8.87 11.80 10.74
N ALA A 364 -9.32 11.53 11.97
CA ALA A 364 -8.60 11.95 13.17
C ALA A 364 -7.19 11.33 13.26
N ILE A 365 -7.05 10.02 12.96
CA ILE A 365 -5.74 9.36 12.90
C ILE A 365 -4.87 9.98 11.81
N ALA A 366 -5.42 10.18 10.61
CA ALA A 366 -4.68 10.80 9.51
C ALA A 366 -4.16 12.19 9.88
N VAL A 367 -5.01 13.02 10.50
CA VAL A 367 -4.62 14.33 11.01
C VAL A 367 -3.56 14.20 12.09
N LEU A 368 -3.69 13.29 13.07
CA LEU A 368 -2.69 13.07 14.12
C LEU A 368 -1.32 12.67 13.57
N GLU A 369 -1.26 11.81 12.56
CA GLU A 369 -0.02 11.34 11.94
C GLU A 369 0.69 12.38 11.04
N THR A 370 -0.02 13.43 10.59
CA THR A 370 0.62 14.52 9.83
C THR A 370 1.42 15.45 10.76
N ALA A 371 2.38 16.23 10.29
CA ALA A 371 3.06 17.21 11.15
C ALA A 371 2.25 18.51 11.34
N ASP A 372 1.14 18.67 10.61
CA ASP A 372 0.45 19.95 10.47
C ASP A 372 -0.59 20.20 11.57
N GLU A 373 -0.43 21.32 12.29
CA GLU A 373 -1.33 21.74 13.35
C GLU A 373 -2.62 22.39 12.82
N GLU A 374 -2.59 22.99 11.62
CA GLU A 374 -3.77 23.63 11.02
C GLU A 374 -4.87 22.61 10.74
N LEU A 375 -4.48 21.40 10.31
CA LEU A 375 -5.42 20.28 10.13
C LEU A 375 -6.12 19.89 11.42
N ALA A 376 -5.38 19.84 12.53
CA ALA A 376 -5.97 19.56 13.82
C ALA A 376 -7.00 20.63 14.20
N ARG A 377 -6.74 21.90 13.83
CA ARG A 377 -7.64 23.02 14.13
C ARG A 377 -8.91 22.94 13.30
N ILE A 378 -8.77 22.67 12.01
CA ILE A 378 -9.88 22.43 11.09
C ILE A 378 -10.71 21.25 11.62
N MET A 379 -10.09 20.13 11.97
CA MET A 379 -10.78 18.94 12.48
C MET A 379 -11.56 19.23 13.77
N VAL A 380 -10.95 19.94 14.74
CA VAL A 380 -11.63 20.32 15.99
C VAL A 380 -12.83 21.25 15.75
N SER A 381 -12.80 22.10 14.72
CA SER A 381 -13.96 22.94 14.38
C SER A 381 -15.21 22.15 13.97
N PHE A 382 -15.04 20.88 13.57
CA PHE A 382 -16.12 19.98 13.19
C PHE A 382 -16.69 19.16 14.36
N ILE A 383 -16.25 19.39 15.60
CA ILE A 383 -16.74 18.63 16.77
C ILE A 383 -18.28 18.61 16.89
N PRO A 384 -19.07 19.67 16.63
CA PRO A 384 -20.51 19.61 16.81
C PRO A 384 -21.19 18.63 15.83
N GLN A 385 -20.65 18.53 14.61
CA GLN A 385 -21.14 17.59 13.60
C GLN A 385 -20.79 16.15 13.99
N PHE A 386 -19.57 15.94 14.48
CA PHE A 386 -19.14 14.64 14.98
C PHE A 386 -20.00 14.17 16.17
N VAL A 387 -20.26 15.03 17.14
CA VAL A 387 -21.03 14.71 18.36
C VAL A 387 -22.44 14.20 18.02
N SER A 388 -23.07 14.76 16.99
CA SER A 388 -24.37 14.28 16.50
C SER A 388 -24.29 12.84 16.00
N VAL A 389 -23.31 12.54 15.14
CA VAL A 389 -23.07 11.18 14.60
C VAL A 389 -22.69 10.21 15.72
N TYR A 390 -21.79 10.63 16.60
CA TYR A 390 -21.31 9.87 17.76
C TYR A 390 -22.47 9.48 18.68
N SER A 391 -23.28 10.46 19.08
CA SER A 391 -24.45 10.24 19.93
C SER A 391 -25.48 9.32 19.28
N ALA A 392 -25.68 9.44 17.96
CA ALA A 392 -26.58 8.56 17.22
C ALA A 392 -26.06 7.10 17.19
N SER A 393 -24.75 6.89 17.05
CA SER A 393 -24.14 5.54 17.00
C SER A 393 -24.27 4.77 18.33
N LEU A 394 -24.39 5.50 19.44
CA LEU A 394 -24.52 4.95 20.79
C LEU A 394 -25.97 4.75 21.25
N ARG A 395 -26.96 5.17 20.45
CA ARG A 395 -28.37 4.86 20.70
C ARG A 395 -28.65 3.41 20.28
N ILE A 396 -28.35 2.47 21.17
CA ILE A 396 -28.59 1.04 20.93
C ILE A 396 -30.04 0.69 21.28
N PRO A 397 -30.86 0.19 20.34
CA PRO A 397 -32.20 -0.33 20.65
C PRO A 397 -32.09 -1.60 21.51
N SER A 398 -32.83 -1.65 22.61
CA SER A 398 -32.92 -2.80 23.54
C SER A 398 -33.67 -3.99 22.90
N PRO A 399 -33.33 -5.28 23.20
CA PRO A 399 -32.37 -5.73 24.20
C PRO A 399 -30.97 -5.99 23.60
N LEU A 400 -29.93 -5.66 24.37
CA LEU A 400 -28.50 -5.88 24.07
C LEU A 400 -28.10 -7.37 23.90
N ALA A 401 -29.05 -8.29 23.84
CA ALA A 401 -28.87 -9.71 23.63
C ALA A 401 -28.88 -10.06 22.13
N GLY A 402 -27.75 -9.86 21.45
CA GLY A 402 -27.51 -10.51 20.14
C GLY A 402 -26.89 -9.65 19.03
N ASN A 403 -26.63 -8.36 19.26
CA ASN A 403 -26.14 -7.49 18.20
C ASN A 403 -24.62 -7.29 18.28
N ASP A 404 -23.85 -8.07 17.51
CA ASP A 404 -22.41 -7.86 17.28
C ASP A 404 -22.09 -6.40 16.83
N THR A 405 -23.05 -5.74 16.19
CA THR A 405 -22.99 -4.32 15.79
C THR A 405 -22.89 -3.34 16.97
N ALA A 406 -23.43 -3.70 18.14
CA ALA A 406 -23.33 -2.89 19.37
C ALA A 406 -21.87 -2.82 19.85
N ALA A 407 -21.17 -3.96 19.91
CA ALA A 407 -19.78 -4.02 20.34
C ALA A 407 -18.86 -3.23 19.40
N LEU A 408 -19.13 -3.28 18.08
CA LEU A 408 -18.41 -2.49 17.10
C LEU A 408 -18.58 -0.98 17.32
N ASN A 409 -19.81 -0.51 17.49
CA ASN A 409 -20.10 0.91 17.74
C ASN A 409 -19.44 1.39 19.04
N VAL A 410 -19.48 0.58 20.10
CA VAL A 410 -18.79 0.87 21.37
C VAL A 410 -17.29 1.00 21.17
N ASN A 411 -16.66 0.11 20.38
CA ASN A 411 -15.23 0.15 20.14
C ASN A 411 -14.81 1.40 19.36
N HIS A 412 -15.54 1.75 18.29
CA HIS A 412 -15.29 3.00 17.56
C HIS A 412 -15.55 4.24 18.44
N ALA A 413 -16.58 4.23 19.28
CA ALA A 413 -16.87 5.33 20.19
C ALA A 413 -15.79 5.51 21.27
N PHE A 414 -15.30 4.39 21.81
CA PHE A 414 -14.16 4.36 22.74
C PHE A 414 -12.90 4.95 22.10
N ALA A 415 -12.54 4.48 20.89
CA ALA A 415 -11.40 5.00 20.16
C ALA A 415 -11.56 6.50 19.84
N SER A 416 -12.78 6.95 19.56
CA SER A 416 -13.08 8.36 19.28
C SER A 416 -12.66 9.27 20.43
N ILE A 417 -13.06 8.94 21.67
CA ILE A 417 -12.72 9.76 22.85
C ILE A 417 -11.21 9.98 22.93
N LYS A 418 -10.42 8.91 22.77
CA LYS A 418 -8.96 9.01 22.76
C LYS A 418 -8.46 9.90 21.63
N LEU A 419 -8.93 9.68 20.41
CA LEU A 419 -8.49 10.40 19.22
C LEU A 419 -8.77 11.91 19.33
N TRP A 420 -9.96 12.31 19.76
CA TRP A 420 -10.32 13.72 19.90
C TRP A 420 -9.55 14.43 21.02
N ILE A 421 -9.23 13.73 22.11
CA ILE A 421 -8.34 14.24 23.16
C ILE A 421 -6.88 14.35 22.68
N LEU A 422 -6.41 13.39 21.87
CA LEU A 422 -5.08 13.51 21.26
C LEU A 422 -5.01 14.68 20.26
N LEU A 423 -6.10 14.97 19.54
CA LEU A 423 -6.17 16.11 18.61
C LEU A 423 -6.04 17.45 19.34
N THR A 424 -6.69 17.62 20.49
CA THR A 424 -6.51 18.83 21.30
C THR A 424 -5.08 18.92 21.81
N ARG A 425 -4.52 17.83 22.35
CA ARG A 425 -3.13 17.84 22.80
C ARG A 425 -2.13 18.20 21.70
N LYS A 426 -2.37 17.75 20.47
CA LYS A 426 -1.55 18.11 19.31
C LYS A 426 -1.58 19.62 19.03
N LEU A 427 -2.76 20.23 19.06
CA LEU A 427 -2.94 21.67 18.86
C LEU A 427 -2.16 22.55 19.84
N TYR A 428 -1.90 22.03 21.03
CA TYR A 428 -1.22 22.75 22.11
C TYR A 428 0.13 22.10 22.49
N SER A 429 0.72 21.35 21.56
CA SER A 429 2.00 20.67 21.76
C SER A 429 3.22 21.59 21.56
N SER A 430 3.09 22.66 20.76
CA SER A 430 4.17 23.60 20.50
C SER A 430 4.61 24.38 21.75
N GLU A 431 5.90 24.28 22.08
CA GLU A 431 6.58 24.89 23.24
C GLU A 431 6.30 26.41 23.34
N ALA A 432 6.18 27.09 22.19
CA ALA A 432 5.95 28.54 22.09
C ALA A 432 4.52 28.97 22.48
N GLN A 433 3.54 28.06 22.43
CA GLN A 433 2.13 28.34 22.75
C GLN A 433 1.70 27.86 24.14
N ARG A 434 2.47 26.98 24.78
CA ARG A 434 2.17 26.45 26.12
C ARG A 434 2.16 27.53 27.20
N VAL A 435 2.98 28.58 27.07
CA VAL A 435 3.08 29.66 28.07
C VAL A 435 1.96 30.69 27.92
N THR A 436 1.42 30.89 26.71
CA THR A 436 0.41 31.92 26.41
C THR A 436 -1.03 31.39 26.29
N MET A 437 -1.25 30.09 26.08
CA MET A 437 -2.59 29.51 25.80
C MET A 437 -2.96 28.26 26.63
N ALA A 438 -2.28 27.96 27.73
CA ALA A 438 -2.59 26.81 28.58
C ALA A 438 -4.09 26.74 28.99
N LEU A 439 -4.69 27.89 29.33
CA LEU A 439 -6.12 27.97 29.68
C LEU A 439 -7.06 27.64 28.51
N GLY A 440 -6.66 27.92 27.27
CA GLY A 440 -7.45 27.60 26.07
C GLY A 440 -7.45 26.11 25.76
N ALA A 441 -6.32 25.43 25.98
CA ALA A 441 -6.17 24.00 25.76
C ALA A 441 -7.09 23.18 26.67
N ASP A 442 -7.04 23.48 27.96
CA ASP A 442 -7.82 22.82 29.00
C ASP A 442 -9.32 22.99 28.76
N ASN A 443 -9.72 24.17 28.29
CA ASN A 443 -11.12 24.47 28.00
C ASN A 443 -11.65 23.68 26.79
N VAL A 444 -10.86 23.55 25.72
CA VAL A 444 -11.26 22.77 24.54
C VAL A 444 -11.30 21.27 24.87
N GLU A 445 -10.31 20.77 25.63
CA GLU A 445 -10.30 19.37 26.06
C GLU A 445 -11.51 19.04 26.94
N ARG A 446 -11.84 19.90 27.92
CA ARG A 446 -13.06 19.76 28.74
C ARG A 446 -14.34 19.86 27.92
N MET A 447 -14.39 20.74 26.92
CA MET A 447 -15.53 20.85 26.02
C MET A 447 -15.75 19.53 25.27
N ILE A 448 -14.70 18.94 24.69
CA ILE A 448 -14.80 17.64 24.00
C ILE A 448 -15.25 16.54 24.97
N TRP A 449 -14.69 16.52 26.18
CA TRP A 449 -15.12 15.56 27.21
C TRP A 449 -16.59 15.69 27.56
N ASN A 450 -17.06 16.91 27.81
CA ASN A 450 -18.44 17.20 28.16
C ASN A 450 -19.44 16.84 27.04
N GLU A 451 -19.00 16.77 25.79
CA GLU A 451 -19.83 16.35 24.67
C GLU A 451 -19.78 14.83 24.41
N LEU A 452 -18.60 14.20 24.54
CA LEU A 452 -18.41 12.78 24.19
C LEU A 452 -18.63 11.82 25.36
N TRP A 453 -18.29 12.21 26.59
CA TRP A 453 -18.44 11.34 27.75
C TRP A 453 -19.91 11.06 28.10
N PRO A 454 -20.84 12.04 28.16
CA PRO A 454 -22.21 11.76 28.62
C PRO A 454 -22.99 10.77 27.74
N PRO A 455 -22.91 10.80 26.39
CA PRO A 455 -23.50 9.74 25.57
C PRO A 455 -22.93 8.35 25.86
N PHE A 456 -21.62 8.24 26.10
CA PHE A 456 -20.96 6.98 26.45
C PHE A 456 -21.34 6.50 27.86
N GLU A 457 -21.41 7.42 28.82
CA GLU A 457 -21.84 7.15 30.19
C GLU A 457 -23.30 6.68 30.24
N ARG A 458 -24.20 7.27 29.46
CA ARG A 458 -25.59 6.81 29.35
C ARG A 458 -25.68 5.36 28.88
N LEU A 459 -24.86 4.98 27.89
CA LEU A 459 -24.78 3.59 27.46
C LEU A 459 -24.32 2.68 28.60
N PHE A 460 -23.28 3.10 29.33
CA PHE A 460 -22.79 2.36 30.49
C PHE A 460 -23.87 2.19 31.58
N VAL A 461 -24.59 3.25 31.92
CA VAL A 461 -25.69 3.22 32.90
C VAL A 461 -26.85 2.35 32.43
N GLN A 462 -27.22 2.38 31.15
CA GLN A 462 -28.20 1.45 30.58
C GLN A 462 -27.75 0.00 30.71
N ALA A 463 -26.49 -0.29 30.36
CA ALA A 463 -25.94 -1.63 30.46
C ALA A 463 -25.87 -2.13 31.92
N LEU A 464 -25.72 -1.24 32.90
CA LEU A 464 -25.86 -1.57 34.33
C LEU A 464 -27.30 -1.93 34.70
N GLY A 465 -28.29 -1.19 34.17
CA GLY A 465 -29.72 -1.38 34.47
C GLY A 465 -30.32 -2.68 33.91
N GLU A 466 -29.86 -3.14 32.74
CA GLU A 466 -30.35 -4.39 32.11
C GLU A 466 -29.84 -5.68 32.79
N ASN A 467 -28.85 -5.57 33.69
CA ASN A 467 -28.22 -6.71 34.38
C ASN A 467 -29.01 -7.27 35.59
N SER A 468 -30.27 -6.85 35.80
CA SER A 468 -31.09 -7.32 36.93
C SER A 468 -31.41 -8.83 36.89
N ASN A 469 -31.22 -9.48 35.75
CA ASN A 469 -31.61 -10.88 35.51
C ASN A 469 -30.46 -11.91 35.69
N GLY A 470 -29.30 -11.52 36.22
CA GLY A 470 -28.24 -12.43 36.64
C GLY A 470 -27.26 -12.92 35.56
N GLU A 471 -27.64 -12.93 34.28
CA GLU A 471 -26.72 -13.20 33.16
C GLU A 471 -26.17 -11.90 32.57
N LYS A 472 -24.86 -11.68 32.70
CA LYS A 472 -24.20 -10.49 32.15
C LYS A 472 -23.85 -10.71 30.67
N PRO A 473 -24.32 -9.88 29.73
CA PRO A 473 -23.96 -10.02 28.34
C PRO A 473 -22.46 -9.70 28.15
N PRO A 474 -21.75 -10.37 27.23
CA PRO A 474 -20.34 -10.09 26.93
C PRO A 474 -20.05 -8.62 26.61
N VAL A 475 -21.03 -7.94 25.98
CA VAL A 475 -20.97 -6.49 25.66
C VAL A 475 -20.86 -5.63 26.92
N PHE A 476 -21.51 -6.02 28.03
CA PHE A 476 -21.41 -5.29 29.29
C PHE A 476 -19.98 -5.32 29.85
N THR A 477 -19.35 -6.51 29.91
CA THR A 477 -17.96 -6.65 30.35
C THR A 477 -17.00 -5.86 29.45
N PHE A 478 -17.29 -5.83 28.14
CA PHE A 478 -16.53 -5.03 27.19
C PHE A 478 -16.65 -3.52 27.46
N ILE A 479 -17.87 -2.99 27.62
CA ILE A 479 -18.12 -1.58 27.99
C ILE A 479 -17.36 -1.23 29.28
N CYS A 480 -17.41 -2.08 30.29
CA CYS A 480 -16.69 -1.87 31.55
C CYS A 480 -15.17 -1.82 31.37
N SER A 481 -14.61 -2.67 30.50
CA SER A 481 -13.18 -2.59 30.13
C SER A 481 -12.88 -1.27 29.43
N CYS A 482 -13.70 -0.85 28.47
CA CYS A 482 -13.52 0.43 27.76
C CYS A 482 -13.52 1.62 28.72
N VAL A 483 -14.44 1.67 29.70
CA VAL A 483 -14.45 2.74 30.72
C VAL A 483 -13.14 2.77 31.50
N SER A 484 -12.65 1.61 31.94
CA SER A 484 -11.38 1.51 32.67
C SER A 484 -10.20 1.98 31.82
N ASP A 485 -10.17 1.56 30.56
CA ASP A 485 -9.12 1.89 29.62
C ASP A 485 -9.14 3.39 29.23
N ILE A 486 -10.33 4.06 29.22
CA ILE A 486 -10.44 5.51 29.10
C ILE A 486 -9.78 6.20 30.29
N MET A 487 -10.11 5.78 31.52
CA MET A 487 -9.56 6.40 32.73
C MET A 487 -8.04 6.24 32.81
N LEU A 488 -7.53 5.06 32.44
CA LEU A 488 -6.09 4.81 32.31
C LEU A 488 -5.46 5.70 31.24
N PHE A 489 -6.10 5.83 30.07
CA PHE A 489 -5.62 6.67 28.98
C PHE A 489 -5.56 8.15 29.39
N LEU A 490 -6.58 8.70 30.05
CA LEU A 490 -6.59 10.10 30.51
C LEU A 490 -5.37 10.40 31.41
N ARG A 491 -5.04 9.46 32.30
CA ARG A 491 -3.85 9.54 33.16
C ARG A 491 -2.55 9.50 32.36
N GLN A 492 -2.42 8.52 31.49
CA GLN A 492 -1.24 8.36 30.63
C GLN A 492 -1.03 9.56 29.70
N ALA A 493 -2.13 10.15 29.21
CA ALA A 493 -2.12 11.33 28.37
C ALA A 493 -1.88 12.63 29.16
N ARG A 494 -1.79 12.59 30.50
CA ARG A 494 -1.73 13.78 31.39
C ARG A 494 -2.85 14.80 31.09
N SER A 495 -4.04 14.28 30.79
CA SER A 495 -5.23 15.07 30.52
C SER A 495 -5.66 15.88 31.74
N VAL A 496 -6.14 17.11 31.54
CA VAL A 496 -6.71 17.91 32.63
C VAL A 496 -7.97 17.28 33.21
N ILE A 497 -8.69 16.49 32.42
CA ILE A 497 -9.86 15.72 32.87
C ILE A 497 -9.43 14.71 33.96
N ALA A 498 -8.20 14.18 33.88
CA ALA A 498 -7.69 13.24 34.87
C ALA A 498 -7.58 13.85 36.28
N LEU A 499 -7.58 15.18 36.42
CA LEU A 499 -7.54 15.85 37.73
C LEU A 499 -8.84 15.70 38.53
N ASP A 500 -9.97 15.41 37.87
CA ASP A 500 -11.27 15.18 38.51
C ASP A 500 -11.33 13.78 39.12
N THR A 501 -10.46 13.52 40.10
CA THR A 501 -10.21 12.19 40.65
C THR A 501 -11.43 11.59 41.36
N SER A 502 -12.27 12.43 41.97
CA SER A 502 -13.44 12.00 42.74
C SER A 502 -14.54 11.36 41.88
N SER A 503 -14.82 11.92 40.70
CA SER A 503 -15.81 11.37 39.76
C SER A 503 -15.32 10.04 39.19
N HIS A 504 -14.04 9.95 38.83
CA HIS A 504 -13.41 8.75 38.30
C HIS A 504 -13.41 7.60 39.32
N VAL A 505 -13.08 7.89 40.59
CA VAL A 505 -13.12 6.90 41.68
C VAL A 505 -14.55 6.41 41.92
N SER A 506 -15.55 7.30 41.89
CA SER A 506 -16.95 6.89 42.04
C SER A 506 -17.39 5.93 40.93
N ILE A 507 -17.04 6.20 39.67
CA ILE A 507 -17.38 5.34 38.53
C ILE A 507 -16.69 3.97 38.65
N LEU A 508 -15.40 3.94 39.01
CA LEU A 508 -14.64 2.70 39.21
C LEU A 508 -15.18 1.87 40.39
N ASN A 509 -15.64 2.51 41.46
CA ASN A 509 -16.28 1.82 42.58
C ASN A 509 -17.62 1.20 42.19
N THR A 510 -18.44 1.89 41.39
CA THR A 510 -19.68 1.34 40.82
C THR A 510 -19.39 0.15 39.89
N LEU A 511 -18.32 0.23 39.09
CA LEU A 511 -17.85 -0.89 38.25
C LEU A 511 -17.40 -2.09 39.07
N ARG A 512 -16.68 -1.85 40.16
CA ARG A 512 -16.22 -2.89 41.09
C ARG A 512 -17.38 -3.57 41.79
N ALA A 513 -18.36 -2.79 42.27
CA ALA A 513 -19.56 -3.31 42.94
C ALA A 513 -20.46 -4.11 41.99
N SER A 514 -20.57 -3.69 40.72
CA SER A 514 -21.35 -4.41 39.70
C SER A 514 -20.63 -5.63 39.11
N SER A 515 -19.30 -5.69 39.20
CA SER A 515 -18.47 -6.77 38.67
C SER A 515 -18.20 -7.89 39.67
N TYR A 516 -19.24 -8.60 40.12
CA TYR A 516 -19.06 -9.94 40.72
C TYR A 516 -18.51 -10.90 39.65
N GLY A 517 -17.20 -11.23 39.71
CA GLY A 517 -16.50 -12.19 38.83
C GLY A 517 -15.00 -11.87 38.65
N GLU A 518 -14.14 -12.90 38.52
CA GLU A 518 -12.67 -12.80 38.56
C GLU A 518 -11.99 -12.09 37.35
N GLY A 519 -12.70 -11.84 36.25
CA GLY A 519 -12.10 -11.40 34.99
C GLY A 519 -11.60 -9.94 34.91
N PRO A 520 -12.46 -8.92 35.13
CA PRO A 520 -12.07 -7.51 34.96
C PRO A 520 -11.56 -6.83 36.25
N GLY A 521 -11.65 -7.50 37.41
CA GLY A 521 -11.28 -6.95 38.73
C GLY A 521 -9.84 -6.41 38.81
N ALA A 522 -8.89 -7.10 38.17
CA ALA A 522 -7.49 -6.68 38.14
C ALA A 522 -7.27 -5.37 37.35
N LYS A 523 -8.03 -5.16 36.26
CA LYS A 523 -7.96 -3.91 35.48
C LYS A 523 -8.52 -2.72 36.25
N PHE A 524 -9.66 -2.89 36.94
CA PHE A 524 -10.22 -1.84 37.79
C PHE A 524 -9.28 -1.48 38.93
N THR A 525 -8.70 -2.49 39.60
CA THR A 525 -7.71 -2.28 40.67
C THR A 525 -6.48 -1.54 40.14
N ARG A 526 -6.03 -1.85 38.91
CA ARG A 526 -4.93 -1.13 38.26
C ARG A 526 -5.30 0.32 37.93
N ALA A 527 -6.49 0.56 37.41
CA ALA A 527 -6.99 1.91 37.13
C ALA A 527 -7.10 2.74 38.42
N GLU A 528 -7.62 2.15 39.50
CA GLU A 528 -7.72 2.77 40.82
C GLU A 528 -6.34 3.08 41.43
N ARG A 529 -5.37 2.16 41.33
CA ARG A 529 -3.98 2.42 41.75
C ARG A 529 -3.33 3.53 40.94
N SER A 530 -3.56 3.56 39.62
CA SER A 530 -3.03 4.60 38.74
C SER A 530 -3.60 6.01 39.00
N ILE A 531 -4.71 6.11 39.74
CA ILE A 531 -5.23 7.40 40.22
C ILE A 531 -4.38 7.94 41.39
N SER A 532 -3.78 7.04 42.18
CA SER A 532 -2.97 7.38 43.35
C SER A 532 -1.48 7.54 43.01
N GLU A 533 -1.01 6.93 41.92
CA GLU A 533 0.39 6.93 41.48
C GLU A 533 0.63 7.92 40.33
N MET A 534 1.79 8.58 40.30
CA MET A 534 2.16 9.45 39.17
C MET A 534 2.47 8.57 37.93
N PRO A 535 1.75 8.74 36.80
CA PRO A 535 1.92 7.88 35.63
C PRO A 535 3.28 8.10 34.97
N SER A 536 3.88 6.99 34.51
CA SER A 536 5.10 7.02 33.69
C SER A 536 4.87 7.83 32.42
N GLU A 537 5.85 8.64 32.03
CA GLU A 537 5.75 9.46 30.82
C GLU A 537 5.73 8.59 29.56
N ILE A 538 4.59 8.57 28.88
CA ILE A 538 4.43 7.86 27.61
C ILE A 538 4.61 8.88 26.48
N PRO A 539 5.52 8.61 25.50
CA PRO A 539 5.68 9.47 24.33
C PRO A 539 4.37 9.63 23.57
N PHE A 540 4.15 10.83 23.01
CA PHE A 540 2.91 11.16 22.30
C PHE A 540 2.65 10.22 21.10
N ASP A 541 3.70 9.86 20.36
CA ASP A 541 3.61 8.94 19.21
C ASP A 541 3.15 7.53 19.61
N VAL A 542 3.49 7.09 20.82
CA VAL A 542 3.05 5.79 21.36
C VAL A 542 1.54 5.83 21.64
N LEU A 543 1.02 6.96 22.13
CA LEU A 543 -0.42 7.14 22.35
C LEU A 543 -1.20 7.17 21.02
N ILE A 544 -0.66 7.81 19.99
CA ILE A 544 -1.25 7.78 18.63
C ILE A 544 -1.25 6.34 18.09
N THR A 545 -0.14 5.63 18.23
CA THR A 545 -0.01 4.23 17.78
C THR A 545 -1.01 3.33 18.49
N GLN A 546 -1.22 3.53 19.79
CA GLN A 546 -2.23 2.79 20.56
C GLN A 546 -3.66 3.10 20.06
N ALA A 547 -4.02 4.36 19.87
CA ALA A 547 -5.33 4.74 19.35
C ALA A 547 -5.57 4.21 17.93
N ARG A 548 -4.54 4.22 17.08
CA ARG A 548 -4.58 3.58 15.75
C ARG A 548 -4.81 2.08 15.84
N GLN A 549 -4.15 1.40 16.77
CA GLN A 549 -4.33 -0.03 17.00
C GLN A 549 -5.74 -0.37 17.51
N ASP A 550 -6.34 0.50 18.34
CA ASP A 550 -7.72 0.35 18.82
C ASP A 550 -8.70 0.38 17.64
N VAL A 551 -8.57 1.36 16.72
CA VAL A 551 -9.40 1.43 15.50
C VAL A 551 -9.17 0.23 14.59
N LEU A 552 -7.92 -0.18 14.35
CA LEU A 552 -7.62 -1.37 13.55
C LEU A 552 -8.25 -2.64 14.15
N THR A 553 -8.29 -2.74 15.49
CA THR A 553 -8.93 -3.85 16.18
C THR A 553 -10.45 -3.82 15.96
N ALA A 554 -11.08 -2.64 16.01
CA ALA A 554 -12.48 -2.47 15.65
C ALA A 554 -12.78 -2.91 14.21
N GLU A 555 -11.94 -2.54 13.24
CA GLU A 555 -12.08 -2.96 11.83
C GLU A 555 -11.98 -4.49 11.67
N LYS A 556 -11.02 -5.12 12.36
CA LYS A 556 -10.87 -6.58 12.33
C LYS A 556 -12.10 -7.29 12.90
N LEU A 557 -12.70 -6.75 13.96
CA LEU A 557 -13.95 -7.26 14.51
C LEU A 557 -15.10 -7.11 13.52
N GLN A 558 -15.25 -5.94 12.89
CA GLN A 558 -16.28 -5.71 11.87
C GLN A 558 -16.22 -6.69 10.71
N VAL A 559 -15.01 -7.04 10.27
CA VAL A 559 -14.80 -8.04 9.21
C VAL A 559 -15.22 -9.42 9.68
N LEU A 560 -14.88 -9.81 10.91
CA LEU A 560 -15.29 -11.09 11.48
C LEU A 560 -16.81 -11.17 11.60
N ASP A 561 -17.47 -10.10 12.01
CA ASP A 561 -18.92 -10.04 12.14
C ASP A 561 -19.60 -10.12 10.77
N SER A 562 -19.07 -9.39 9.77
CA SER A 562 -19.56 -9.44 8.39
C SER A 562 -19.44 -10.85 7.80
N ARG A 563 -18.35 -11.58 8.11
CA ARG A 563 -18.18 -12.99 7.70
C ARG A 563 -19.15 -13.93 8.39
N ARG A 564 -19.40 -13.73 9.69
CA ARG A 564 -20.40 -14.51 10.44
C ARG A 564 -21.78 -14.32 9.83
N GLN A 565 -22.19 -13.08 9.58
CA GLN A 565 -23.47 -12.74 8.95
C GLN A 565 -23.64 -13.40 7.58
N ALA A 566 -22.65 -13.26 6.69
CA ALA A 566 -22.67 -13.92 5.38
C ALA A 566 -22.72 -15.47 5.49
N GLY A 567 -22.09 -16.04 6.52
CA GLY A 567 -22.18 -17.47 6.82
C GLY A 567 -23.59 -17.90 7.27
N TYR A 568 -24.26 -17.08 8.09
CA TYR A 568 -25.64 -17.33 8.50
C TYR A 568 -26.62 -17.22 7.34
N GLU A 569 -26.45 -16.24 6.46
CA GLU A 569 -27.27 -16.07 5.24
C GLU A 569 -27.15 -17.26 4.31
N LYS A 570 -25.92 -17.71 4.00
CA LYS A 570 -25.70 -18.92 3.20
C LYS A 570 -26.34 -20.17 3.81
N ARG A 571 -26.31 -20.30 5.15
CA ARG A 571 -27.00 -21.40 5.86
C ARG A 571 -28.52 -21.29 5.77
N ARG A 572 -29.08 -20.08 5.89
CA ARG A 572 -30.52 -19.84 5.72
C ARG A 572 -30.97 -20.17 4.31
N GLU A 573 -30.25 -19.71 3.28
CA GLU A 573 -30.54 -20.05 1.89
C GLU A 573 -30.50 -21.56 1.63
N TYR A 574 -29.53 -22.27 2.23
CA TYR A 574 -29.47 -23.73 2.16
C TYR A 574 -30.68 -24.40 2.83
N ILE A 575 -31.09 -23.91 3.99
CA ILE A 575 -32.28 -24.42 4.71
C ILE A 575 -33.55 -24.15 3.90
N ASP A 576 -33.70 -22.95 3.34
CA ASP A 576 -34.88 -22.57 2.55
C ASP A 576 -34.95 -23.34 1.22
N ARG A 577 -33.83 -23.59 0.56
CA ARG A 577 -33.77 -24.45 -0.64
C ARG A 577 -34.11 -25.91 -0.37
N ASN A 578 -33.78 -26.40 0.83
CA ASN A 578 -34.02 -27.79 1.23
C ASN A 578 -35.30 -27.96 2.08
N ARG A 579 -36.11 -26.91 2.21
CA ARG A 579 -37.37 -26.97 2.96
C ARG A 579 -38.39 -27.75 2.12
N PRO A 580 -38.96 -28.87 2.62
CA PRO A 580 -39.96 -29.60 1.88
C PRO A 580 -41.19 -28.72 1.62
N PRO A 581 -41.83 -28.81 0.43
CA PRO A 581 -43.01 -28.01 0.14
C PRO A 581 -44.10 -28.31 1.15
N ILE A 582 -44.60 -27.26 1.80
CA ILE A 582 -45.73 -27.35 2.74
C ILE A 582 -46.91 -27.86 1.92
N LYS A 583 -47.27 -29.13 2.10
CA LYS A 583 -48.54 -29.66 1.59
C LYS A 583 -49.63 -28.88 2.30
N ASN A 584 -50.27 -27.97 1.57
CA ASN A 584 -51.50 -27.33 2.01
C ASN A 584 -52.53 -28.44 2.25
N PHE A 585 -52.70 -28.85 3.50
CA PHE A 585 -53.86 -29.60 3.93
C PHE A 585 -55.05 -28.64 3.81
N ARG A 586 -55.65 -28.59 2.62
CA ARG A 586 -57.05 -28.19 2.48
C ARG A 586 -57.84 -29.21 3.30
N ASN A 587 -58.41 -28.76 4.40
CA ASN A 587 -59.42 -29.53 5.14
C ASN A 587 -60.52 -29.96 4.17
N PRO A 588 -60.77 -31.27 3.99
CA PRO A 588 -61.96 -31.74 3.30
C PRO A 588 -63.11 -31.72 4.31
N SER A 589 -63.72 -30.55 4.51
CA SER A 589 -65.04 -30.39 5.12
C SER A 589 -65.50 -28.95 4.98
N GLN A 590 -65.97 -28.60 3.80
CA GLN A 590 -67.08 -27.69 3.54
C GLN A 590 -67.62 -27.90 2.13
#